data_AF-A0A6N4V6S9-F1
#
_entry.id   AF-A0A6N4V6S9-F1
#
_cell.length_a   1.000
_cell.length_b   1.000
_cell.length_c   1.000
_cell.angle_alpha   90.00
_cell.angle_beta   90.00
_cell.angle_gamma   90.00
#
_symmetry.space_group_name_H-M   'P 1'
#
loop_
_entity.id
_entity.type
_entity.pdbx_description
1 polymer ?
#
loop_
_entity_poly.entity_id
_entity_poly.type
_entity_poly.pdbx_seq_one_letter_code
_entity_poly.pdbx_strand_id
1 'polypeptide(L)'
;MLLTAQQLESFTAAPAFMAAFGAPHDESGADPAAIKHIANRLMDYHERLLDISERCRELAPPSQYADVLADCARLLDTPLQSYREFITEYVEIIESLPRIFEHASGTVHLGAVVLDIDFDERLRKRVFKRLEAISRT
;
A
#
# COMPACT_ATOMS: atom_id res chain seq x y z
N MET A 1 -0.97 -1.13 13.18
CA MET A 1 -0.60 -1.96 12.03
C MET A 1 -1.85 -2.55 11.36
N LEU A 2 -2.56 -3.50 11.99
CA LEU A 2 -3.72 -4.18 11.40
C LEU A 2 -4.88 -3.25 11.05
N LEU A 3 -5.11 -2.25 11.90
CA LEU A 3 -6.14 -1.24 11.64
C LEU A 3 -5.83 -0.41 10.38
N THR A 4 -4.56 -0.08 10.13
CA THR A 4 -4.14 0.62 8.90
C THR A 4 -4.41 -0.24 7.66
N ALA A 5 -4.05 -1.53 7.72
CA ALA A 5 -4.28 -2.47 6.62
C ALA A 5 -5.79 -2.64 6.32
N GLN A 6 -6.62 -2.80 7.36
CA GLN A 6 -8.07 -2.91 7.21
C GLN A 6 -8.70 -1.61 6.68
N GLN A 7 -8.19 -0.45 7.10
CA GLN A 7 -8.64 0.84 6.58
C GLN A 7 -8.29 1.01 5.10
N LEU A 8 -7.11 0.56 4.68
CA LEU A 8 -6.70 0.54 3.27
C LEU A 8 -7.63 -0.35 2.44
N GLU A 9 -7.87 -1.58 2.88
CA GLU A 9 -8.80 -2.52 2.23
C GLU A 9 -10.22 -1.95 2.13
N SER A 10 -10.73 -1.40 3.23
CA SER A 10 -12.08 -0.79 3.24
C SER A 10 -12.16 0.43 2.32
N PHE A 11 -11.07 1.17 2.21
CA PHE A 11 -10.98 2.35 1.35
C PHE A 11 -10.98 1.98 -0.13
N THR A 12 -10.19 0.97 -0.54
CA THR A 12 -10.14 0.51 -1.94
C THR A 12 -11.40 -0.23 -2.36
N ALA A 13 -12.09 -0.90 -1.43
CA ALA A 13 -13.37 -1.55 -1.67
C ALA A 13 -14.58 -0.58 -1.70
N ALA A 14 -14.40 0.69 -1.34
CA ALA A 14 -15.49 1.64 -1.27
C ALA A 14 -16.05 1.97 -2.68
N PRO A 15 -17.37 2.05 -2.88
CA PRO A 15 -17.95 2.41 -4.19
C PRO A 15 -17.43 3.73 -4.75
N ALA A 16 -17.16 4.70 -3.86
CA ALA A 16 -16.60 6.01 -4.24
C ALA A 16 -15.19 5.91 -4.84
N PHE A 17 -14.43 4.85 -4.50
CA PHE A 17 -13.11 4.62 -5.06
C PHE A 17 -13.21 4.37 -6.57
N MET A 18 -14.02 3.38 -6.98
CA MET A 18 -14.20 3.06 -8.40
C MET A 18 -14.93 4.16 -9.16
N ALA A 19 -15.90 4.83 -8.53
CA ALA A 19 -16.66 5.90 -9.15
C ALA A 19 -15.79 7.08 -9.63
N ALA A 20 -14.64 7.34 -8.97
CA ALA A 20 -13.73 8.40 -9.37
C ALA A 20 -13.09 8.18 -10.74
N PHE A 21 -13.01 6.93 -11.21
CA PHE A 21 -12.37 6.56 -12.48
C PHE A 21 -13.36 6.52 -13.65
N GLY A 22 -14.64 6.83 -13.43
CA GLY A 22 -15.67 6.75 -14.47
C GLY A 22 -16.25 5.34 -14.63
N ALA A 23 -16.97 5.13 -15.74
CA ALA A 23 -17.56 3.82 -16.02
C ALA A 23 -16.55 2.89 -16.70
N PRO A 24 -16.71 1.57 -16.58
CA PRO A 24 -15.88 0.62 -17.32
C PRO A 24 -15.91 0.94 -18.83
N HIS A 25 -14.74 1.16 -19.43
CA HIS A 25 -14.58 1.55 -20.83
C HIS A 25 -15.07 2.95 -21.22
N ASP A 26 -15.39 3.81 -20.24
CA ASP A 26 -15.71 5.23 -20.45
C ASP A 26 -15.09 6.11 -19.35
N GLU A 27 -13.87 6.56 -19.65
CA GLU A 27 -13.08 7.44 -18.79
C GLU A 27 -13.51 8.92 -18.89
N SER A 28 -14.48 9.26 -19.76
CA SER A 28 -14.94 10.66 -19.92
C SER A 28 -15.63 11.21 -18.66
N GLY A 29 -16.15 10.30 -17.82
CA GLY A 29 -16.71 10.61 -16.51
C GLY A 29 -15.71 10.56 -15.35
N ALA A 30 -14.41 10.34 -15.61
CA ALA A 30 -13.40 10.34 -14.56
C ALA A 30 -13.30 11.73 -13.91
N ASP A 31 -13.14 11.75 -12.59
CA ASP A 31 -12.93 12.98 -11.80
C ASP A 31 -11.45 13.09 -11.41
N PRO A 32 -10.66 13.96 -12.07
CA PRO A 32 -9.24 14.11 -11.78
C PRO A 32 -8.95 14.55 -10.35
N ALA A 33 -9.84 15.36 -9.75
CA ALA A 33 -9.66 15.83 -8.38
C ALA A 33 -9.88 14.68 -7.38
N ALA A 34 -10.90 13.84 -7.62
CA ALA A 34 -11.14 12.65 -6.82
C ALA A 34 -10.01 11.62 -6.96
N ILE A 35 -9.51 11.38 -8.18
CA ILE A 35 -8.37 10.48 -8.43
C ILE A 35 -7.13 10.96 -7.67
N LYS A 36 -6.81 12.26 -7.73
CA LYS A 36 -5.70 12.84 -6.97
C LYS A 36 -5.88 12.68 -5.47
N HIS A 37 -7.11 12.88 -4.97
CA HIS A 37 -7.41 12.68 -3.56
C HIS A 37 -7.22 11.21 -3.15
N ILE A 38 -7.64 10.26 -3.99
CA ILE A 38 -7.41 8.82 -3.77
C ILE A 38 -5.92 8.52 -3.71
N ALA A 39 -5.12 9.03 -4.66
CA ALA A 39 -3.67 8.84 -4.67
C ALA A 39 -3.00 9.36 -3.39
N ASN A 40 -3.33 10.58 -2.96
CA ASN A 40 -2.85 11.13 -1.69
C ASN A 40 -3.26 10.24 -0.50
N ARG A 41 -4.50 9.75 -0.50
CA ARG A 41 -4.99 8.89 0.58
C ARG A 41 -4.27 7.54 0.63
N LEU A 42 -3.89 6.98 -0.51
CA LEU A 42 -3.06 5.78 -0.58
C LEU A 42 -1.65 6.05 -0.03
N MET A 43 -1.08 7.23 -0.28
CA MET A 43 0.20 7.64 0.29
C MET A 43 0.14 7.89 1.80
N ASP A 44 -0.96 8.43 2.34
CA ASP A 44 -1.17 8.52 3.79
C ASP A 44 -1.06 7.14 4.47
N TYR A 45 -1.59 6.09 3.82
CA TYR A 45 -1.49 4.72 4.36
C TYR A 45 -0.06 4.19 4.29
N HIS A 46 0.68 4.48 3.21
CA HIS A 46 2.11 4.17 3.11
C HIS A 46 2.92 4.83 4.24
N GLU A 47 2.74 6.13 4.47
CA GLU A 47 3.41 6.86 5.56
C GLU A 47 3.07 6.28 6.94
N ARG A 48 1.79 5.93 7.18
CA ARG A 48 1.38 5.29 8.43
C ARG A 48 2.02 3.92 8.62
N LEU A 49 2.18 3.13 7.56
CA LEU A 49 2.86 1.84 7.66
C LEU A 49 4.35 2.05 7.97
N LEU A 50 4.98 3.06 7.37
CA LEU A 50 6.36 3.44 7.63
C LEU A 50 6.56 3.87 9.09
N ASP A 51 5.74 4.79 9.61
CA ASP A 51 5.78 5.25 11.01
C ASP A 51 5.70 4.08 11.99
N ILE A 52 4.77 3.15 11.76
CA ILE A 52 4.63 1.97 12.64
C ILE A 52 5.87 1.09 12.56
N SER A 53 6.45 0.95 11.37
CA SER A 53 7.65 0.15 11.11
C SER A 53 8.85 0.74 11.86
N GLU A 54 9.04 2.05 11.78
CA GLU A 54 10.10 2.78 12.47
C GLU A 54 9.92 2.69 13.99
N ARG A 55 8.72 2.97 14.50
CA ARG A 55 8.40 2.87 15.92
C ARG A 55 8.63 1.47 16.49
N CYS A 56 8.35 0.41 15.73
CA CYS A 56 8.68 -0.96 16.16
C CYS A 56 10.20 -1.16 16.29
N ARG A 57 11.01 -0.55 15.44
CA ARG A 57 12.49 -0.68 15.46
C ARG A 57 13.16 0.21 16.50
N GLU A 58 12.57 1.35 16.85
CA GLU A 58 13.10 2.29 17.84
C GLU A 58 12.92 1.82 19.29
N LEU A 59 11.89 1.02 19.54
CA LEU A 59 11.57 0.54 20.87
C LEU A 59 12.65 -0.44 21.37
N ALA A 60 13.09 -0.25 22.61
CA ALA A 60 14.01 -1.15 23.32
C ALA A 60 13.23 -1.93 24.40
N PRO A 61 12.53 -3.03 24.05
CA PRO A 61 11.73 -3.78 25.01
C PRO A 61 12.62 -4.63 25.93
N PRO A 62 12.09 -5.08 27.08
CA PRO A 62 12.67 -6.19 27.83
C PRO A 62 12.93 -7.39 26.92
N SER A 63 14.01 -8.15 27.18
CA SER A 63 14.49 -9.24 26.30
C SER A 63 13.41 -10.27 25.96
N GLN A 64 12.48 -10.54 26.89
CA GLN A 64 11.35 -11.46 26.68
C GLN A 64 10.37 -11.04 25.59
N TYR A 65 10.36 -9.77 25.18
CA TYR A 65 9.49 -9.25 24.12
C TYR A 65 10.25 -8.80 22.85
N ALA A 66 11.58 -8.87 22.86
CA ALA A 66 12.41 -8.41 21.74
C ALA A 66 12.03 -9.10 20.42
N ASP A 67 11.85 -10.42 20.46
CA ASP A 67 11.49 -11.20 19.28
C ASP A 67 10.10 -10.86 18.71
N VAL A 68 9.14 -10.55 19.59
CA VAL A 68 7.77 -10.18 19.16
C VAL A 68 7.80 -8.83 18.45
N LEU A 69 8.56 -7.89 19.00
CA LEU A 69 8.65 -6.55 18.43
C LEU A 69 9.44 -6.53 17.12
N ALA A 70 10.52 -7.31 17.03
CA ALA A 70 11.25 -7.53 15.80
C ALA A 70 10.35 -8.15 14.71
N ASP A 71 9.51 -9.12 15.06
CA ASP A 71 8.54 -9.68 14.11
C ASP A 71 7.49 -8.66 13.67
N CYS A 72 7.01 -7.78 14.56
CA CYS A 72 6.10 -6.69 14.19
C CYS A 72 6.74 -5.73 13.18
N ALA A 73 8.01 -5.36 13.36
CA ALA A 73 8.73 -4.53 12.39
C ALA A 73 8.84 -5.24 11.03
N ARG A 74 9.20 -6.53 11.03
CA ARG A 74 9.38 -7.33 9.81
C ARG A 74 8.07 -7.57 9.05
N LEU A 75 6.94 -7.64 9.74
CA LEU A 75 5.64 -7.83 9.12
C LEU A 75 5.22 -6.64 8.23
N LEU A 76 5.84 -5.48 8.45
CA LEU A 76 5.64 -4.28 7.64
C LEU A 76 6.56 -4.21 6.42
N ASP A 77 7.59 -5.06 6.34
CA ASP A 77 8.54 -5.03 5.22
C ASP A 77 7.84 -5.36 3.89
N THR A 78 6.96 -6.37 3.88
CA THR A 78 6.22 -6.80 2.68
C THR A 78 5.30 -5.72 2.11
N PRO A 79 4.34 -5.14 2.86
CA PRO A 79 3.48 -4.11 2.31
C PRO A 79 4.25 -2.84 1.92
N LEU A 80 5.31 -2.47 2.65
CA LEU A 80 6.16 -1.33 2.27
C LEU A 80 6.91 -1.60 0.95
N GLN A 81 7.35 -2.84 0.72
CA GLN A 81 7.96 -3.23 -0.55
C GLN A 81 6.93 -3.20 -1.70
N SER A 82 5.68 -3.62 -1.48
CA SER A 82 4.59 -3.48 -2.47
C SER A 82 4.39 -2.02 -2.90
N TYR A 83 4.36 -1.08 -1.95
CA TYR A 83 4.28 0.35 -2.28
C TYR A 83 5.49 0.82 -3.09
N ARG A 84 6.70 0.37 -2.74
CA ARG A 84 7.93 0.74 -3.44
C ARG A 84 7.93 0.27 -4.89
N GLU A 85 7.48 -0.96 -5.12
CA GLU A 85 7.35 -1.54 -6.46
C GLU A 85 6.34 -0.77 -7.30
N PHE A 86 5.14 -0.54 -6.76
CA PHE A 86 4.11 0.25 -7.42
C PHE A 86 4.58 1.67 -7.79
N ILE A 87 5.22 2.38 -6.87
CA ILE A 87 5.74 3.74 -7.12
C ILE A 87 6.81 3.70 -8.21
N THR A 88 7.70 2.71 -8.17
CA THR A 88 8.78 2.57 -9.16
C THR A 88 8.19 2.35 -10.55
N GLU A 89 7.25 1.40 -10.70
CA GLU A 89 6.57 1.12 -11.97
C GLU A 89 5.84 2.36 -12.50
N TYR A 90 5.12 3.07 -11.61
CA TYR A 90 4.41 4.30 -12.00
C TYR A 90 5.37 5.38 -12.52
N VAL A 91 6.50 5.60 -11.83
CA VAL A 91 7.52 6.56 -12.25
C VAL A 91 8.11 6.19 -13.60
N GLU A 92 8.46 4.91 -13.81
CA GLU A 92 8.99 4.41 -15.08
C GLU A 92 8.03 4.68 -16.24
N ILE A 93 6.72 4.47 -16.03
CA ILE A 93 5.69 4.78 -17.04
C ILE A 93 5.67 6.27 -17.35
N ILE A 94 5.62 7.14 -16.34
CA ILE A 94 5.59 8.60 -16.54
C ILE A 94 6.85 9.08 -17.26
N GLU A 95 8.02 8.57 -16.92
CA GLU A 95 9.28 8.89 -17.59
C GLU A 95 9.34 8.39 -19.04
N SER A 96 8.61 7.32 -19.36
CA SER A 96 8.49 6.80 -20.72
C SER A 96 7.54 7.60 -21.62
N LEU A 97 6.55 8.30 -21.02
CA LEU A 97 5.48 9.00 -21.75
C LEU A 97 5.96 9.94 -22.86
N PRO A 98 6.99 10.79 -22.67
CA PRO A 98 7.43 11.70 -23.73
C PRO A 98 7.84 10.96 -25.01
N ARG A 99 8.61 9.87 -24.87
CA ARG A 99 9.07 9.05 -26.02
C ARG A 99 7.92 8.35 -26.72
N ILE A 100 6.90 7.96 -25.96
CA ILE A 100 5.69 7.33 -26.48
C ILE A 100 4.86 8.35 -27.27
N PHE A 101 4.66 9.55 -26.72
CA PHE A 101 3.88 10.60 -27.37
C PHE A 101 4.55 11.18 -28.63
N GLU A 102 5.88 11.11 -28.75
CA GLU A 102 6.57 11.47 -30.00
C GLU A 102 6.12 10.64 -31.22
N HIS A 103 5.68 9.40 -31.00
CA HIS A 103 5.35 8.44 -32.06
C HIS A 103 3.86 8.06 -32.08
N ALA A 104 3.08 8.51 -31.09
CA ALA A 104 1.67 8.18 -30.98
C ALA A 104 0.79 9.14 -31.79
N SER A 105 -0.02 8.59 -32.70
CA SER A 105 -1.01 9.34 -33.48
C SER A 105 -2.46 9.08 -33.05
N GLY A 106 -2.68 8.64 -31.81
CA GLY A 106 -4.00 8.33 -31.23
C GLY A 106 -3.92 7.92 -29.76
N THR A 107 -5.03 7.38 -29.22
CA THR A 107 -5.08 6.89 -27.82
C THR A 107 -4.07 5.77 -27.59
N VAL A 108 -3.24 5.92 -26.56
CA VAL A 108 -2.26 4.92 -26.15
C VAL A 108 -2.74 4.21 -24.89
N HIS A 109 -2.87 2.89 -24.95
CA HIS A 109 -3.14 2.06 -23.78
C HIS A 109 -1.81 1.57 -23.19
N LEU A 110 -1.46 2.06 -22.00
CA LEU A 110 -0.18 1.77 -21.34
C LEU A 110 -0.22 0.56 -20.41
N GLY A 111 -1.32 -0.19 -20.41
CA GLY A 111 -1.60 -1.19 -19.39
C GLY A 111 -2.10 -0.57 -18.09
N ALA A 112 -2.32 -1.41 -17.08
CA ALA A 112 -2.72 -0.99 -15.75
C ALA A 112 -1.55 -1.13 -14.79
N VAL A 113 -1.30 -0.09 -13.99
CA VAL A 113 -0.38 -0.18 -12.85
C VAL A 113 -1.16 -0.71 -11.66
N VAL A 114 -0.68 -1.77 -11.04
CA VAL A 114 -1.40 -2.46 -9.97
C VAL A 114 -0.66 -2.27 -8.65
N LEU A 115 -1.35 -1.72 -7.66
CA LEU A 115 -0.88 -1.75 -6.27
C LEU A 115 -1.39 -3.04 -5.61
N ASP A 116 -0.57 -4.08 -5.58
CA ASP A 116 -0.88 -5.34 -4.89
C ASP A 116 -0.24 -5.36 -3.49
N ILE A 117 -1.06 -5.20 -2.45
CA ILE A 117 -0.60 -5.12 -1.07
C ILE A 117 -0.60 -6.51 -0.45
N ASP A 118 0.60 -7.02 -0.15
CA ASP A 118 0.78 -8.32 0.48
C ASP A 118 1.32 -8.23 1.92
N PHE A 119 1.08 -9.28 2.68
CA PHE A 119 1.63 -9.48 4.02
C PHE A 119 2.18 -10.91 4.12
N ASP A 120 3.37 -11.09 4.69
CA ASP A 120 3.89 -12.43 4.99
C ASP A 120 2.95 -13.14 5.98
N GLU A 121 2.13 -14.06 5.45
CA GLU A 121 1.11 -14.76 6.21
C GLU A 121 1.68 -15.63 7.34
N ARG A 122 2.87 -16.20 7.12
CA ARG A 122 3.55 -17.03 8.13
C ARG A 122 4.02 -16.15 9.27
N LEU A 123 4.60 -14.99 8.95
CA LEU A 123 5.02 -14.01 9.93
C LEU A 123 3.83 -13.41 10.67
N ARG A 124 2.74 -13.10 9.96
CA ARG A 124 1.48 -12.62 10.53
C ARG A 124 0.97 -13.58 11.60
N LYS A 125 0.79 -14.87 11.25
CA LYS A 125 0.36 -15.91 12.19
C LYS A 125 1.30 -16.03 13.39
N ARG A 126 2.62 -15.91 13.17
CA ARG A 126 3.62 -15.98 14.25
C ARG A 126 3.49 -14.81 15.22
N VAL A 127 3.36 -13.58 14.72
CA VAL A 127 3.16 -12.37 15.54
C VAL A 127 1.91 -12.51 16.40
N PHE A 128 0.77 -12.86 15.79
CA PHE A 128 -0.49 -13.02 16.53
C PHE A 128 -0.40 -14.06 17.64
N LYS A 129 0.15 -15.25 17.34
CA LYS A 129 0.33 -16.30 18.34
C LYS A 129 1.16 -15.84 19.54
N ARG A 130 2.22 -15.05 19.29
CA ARG A 130 3.07 -14.52 20.36
C ARG A 130 2.38 -13.42 21.16
N LEU A 131 1.64 -12.52 20.52
CA LEU A 131 0.84 -11.49 21.19
C LEU A 131 -0.27 -12.09 22.07
N GLU A 132 -0.95 -13.14 21.60
CA GLU A 132 -1.95 -13.87 22.40
C GLU A 132 -1.35 -14.58 23.61
N ALA A 133 -0.11 -15.07 23.52
CA ALA A 133 0.57 -15.66 24.66
C ALA A 133 0.86 -14.60 25.73
N ILE A 134 1.26 -13.39 25.32
CA ILE A 134 1.53 -12.26 26.22
C ILE A 134 0.23 -11.79 26.90
N SER A 135 -0.88 -11.66 26.17
CA SER A 135 -2.15 -11.16 26.72
C SER A 135 -2.81 -12.08 27.76
N ARG A 136 -2.34 -13.33 27.86
CA ARG A 136 -2.79 -14.32 28.85
C ARG A 136 -1.90 -14.37 30.10
N THR A 137 -0.86 -13.56 30.15
CA THR A 137 0.07 -13.44 31.28
C THR A 137 -0.30 -12.25 32.14
#